data_AF-A0A7J4S3T8-F1
#
_entry.id   AF-A0A7J4S3T8-F1
#
_cell.length_a   1.000
_cell.length_b   1.000
_cell.length_c   1.000
_cell.angle_alpha   90.00
_cell.angle_beta   90.00
_cell.angle_gamma   90.00
#
_symmetry.space_group_name_H-M   'P 1'
#
loop_
_entity.id
_entity.type
_entity.pdbx_description
1 polymer ?
#
loop_
_entity_poly.entity_id
_entity_poly.type
_entity_poly.pdbx_seq_one_letter_code
_entity_poly.pdbx_strand_id
1 'polypeptide(L)'
;SLNPPVINTGIGQPAVYSFTLTSTSSANDAFEISTSGLPYEWAFTKTVFLPRGSTKTVPYEIIGSTQKDLPVKFTVRSLSSPLIQQQLNARLITTSSLLQDAKAASLGIPLFPNSEQAIYSIIGFLANVIWV
;
A
#
# COMPACT_ATOMS: atom_id res chain seq x y z
N SER A 1 14.02 8.81 18.10
CA SER A 1 14.10 8.15 16.79
C SER A 1 12.74 7.55 16.48
N LEU A 2 12.11 7.95 15.39
CA LEU A 2 10.88 7.30 14.94
C LEU A 2 11.31 6.17 14.01
N ASN A 3 11.18 4.91 14.45
CA ASN A 3 11.34 3.79 13.54
C ASN A 3 10.26 3.93 12.45
N PRO A 4 10.63 3.89 11.16
CA PRO A 4 9.66 4.00 10.08
C PRO A 4 8.65 2.85 10.21
N PRO A 5 7.33 3.10 10.11
CA PRO A 5 6.34 2.04 10.18
C PRO A 5 6.58 1.04 9.05
N VAL A 6 6.64 -0.24 9.40
CA VAL A 6 6.81 -1.36 8.48
C VAL A 6 5.51 -2.14 8.43
N ILE A 7 4.94 -2.31 7.24
CA ILE A 7 3.72 -3.09 7.02
C ILE A 7 4.04 -4.24 6.09
N ASN A 8 3.64 -5.45 6.48
CA ASN A 8 3.76 -6.66 5.70
C ASN A 8 2.37 -7.01 5.13
N THR A 9 2.27 -7.15 3.81
CA THR A 9 1.01 -7.48 3.14
C THR A 9 1.23 -8.51 2.02
N GLY A 10 0.16 -9.20 1.62
CA GLY A 10 0.17 -10.04 0.43
C GLY A 10 0.26 -9.20 -0.85
N ILE A 11 0.79 -9.76 -1.93
CA ILE A 11 0.72 -9.11 -3.25
C ILE A 11 -0.75 -8.87 -3.61
N GLY A 12 -1.07 -7.68 -4.12
CA GLY A 12 -2.43 -7.29 -4.49
C GLY A 12 -3.36 -7.00 -3.31
N GLN A 13 -2.88 -7.13 -2.07
CA GLN A 13 -3.65 -6.78 -0.87
C GLN A 13 -3.31 -5.37 -0.38
N PRO A 14 -4.32 -4.58 0.06
CA PRO A 14 -4.10 -3.22 0.54
C PRO A 14 -3.34 -3.22 1.87
N ALA A 15 -2.17 -2.58 1.89
CA ALA A 15 -1.48 -2.17 3.11
C ALA A 15 -2.07 -0.86 3.64
N VAL A 16 -2.57 -0.89 4.87
CA VAL A 16 -3.23 0.27 5.50
C VAL A 16 -2.28 0.98 6.44
N TYR A 17 -2.01 2.26 6.18
CA TYR A 17 -1.27 3.17 7.06
C TYR A 17 -2.23 4.14 7.74
N SER A 18 -2.16 4.25 9.06
CA SER A 18 -3.03 5.13 9.85
C SER A 18 -2.32 6.44 10.18
N PHE A 19 -2.84 7.56 9.68
CA PHE A 19 -2.33 8.89 9.96
C PHE A 19 -3.21 9.59 10.98
N THR A 20 -2.65 9.98 12.13
CA THR A 20 -3.33 10.85 13.09
C THR A 20 -2.92 12.29 12.84
N LEU A 21 -3.87 13.10 12.37
CA LEU A 21 -3.69 14.52 12.13
C LEU A 21 -4.32 15.30 13.28
N THR A 22 -3.58 16.26 13.85
CA THR A 22 -4.05 17.13 14.92
C THR A 22 -3.91 18.59 14.49
N SER A 23 -5.03 19.33 14.46
CA SER A 23 -5.02 20.76 14.16
C SER A 23 -4.83 21.56 15.44
N THR A 24 -3.69 22.23 15.56
CA THR A 24 -3.42 23.22 16.60
C THR A 24 -3.77 24.65 16.15
N SER A 25 -4.25 24.81 14.91
CA SER A 25 -4.61 26.09 14.33
C SER A 25 -5.94 26.62 14.89
N SER A 26 -6.08 27.95 14.87
CA SER A 26 -7.35 28.65 15.17
C SER A 26 -8.37 28.59 14.03
N ALA A 27 -7.94 28.18 12.83
CA ALA A 27 -8.76 28.07 11.63
C ALA A 27 -8.90 26.62 11.13
N ASN A 28 -9.94 26.36 10.33
CA ASN A 28 -10.11 25.09 9.64
C ASN A 28 -9.10 24.97 8.50
N ASP A 29 -8.61 23.76 8.24
CA ASP A 29 -7.63 23.51 7.19
C ASP A 29 -7.92 22.20 6.45
N ALA A 30 -7.37 22.08 5.25
CA ALA A 30 -7.37 20.85 4.47
C ALA A 30 -5.93 20.39 4.26
N PHE A 31 -5.68 19.12 4.55
CA PHE A 31 -4.37 18.50 4.38
C PHE A 31 -4.40 17.52 3.22
N GLU A 32 -3.36 17.54 2.42
CA GLU A 32 -3.11 16.61 1.34
C GLU A 32 -2.07 15.58 1.79
N ILE A 33 -2.44 14.30 1.74
CA ILE A 33 -1.53 13.18 1.99
C ILE A 33 -1.19 12.58 0.63
N SER A 34 0.10 12.52 0.30
CA SER A 34 0.62 11.95 -0.94
C SER A 34 1.72 10.94 -0.67
N THR A 35 1.91 10.02 -1.61
CA THR A 35 2.94 8.98 -1.54
C THR A 35 3.94 9.10 -2.68
N SER A 36 5.19 8.74 -2.40
CA SER A 36 6.28 8.66 -3.36
C SER A 36 7.19 7.47 -3.03
N GLY A 37 8.02 7.05 -3.99
CA GLY A 37 8.93 5.91 -3.83
C GLY A 37 8.36 4.55 -4.25
N LEU A 38 7.12 4.51 -4.75
CA LEU A 38 6.50 3.29 -5.29
C LEU A 38 6.72 3.22 -6.81
N PRO A 39 7.54 2.27 -7.32
CA PRO A 39 7.77 2.12 -8.75
C PRO A 39 6.54 1.47 -9.41
N TYR A 40 5.99 2.13 -10.43
CA TYR A 40 4.86 1.63 -11.25
C TYR A 40 3.53 1.44 -10.50
N GLU A 41 3.38 2.00 -9.30
CA GLU A 41 2.12 1.95 -8.55
C GLU A 41 1.37 3.28 -8.60
N TRP A 42 0.06 3.21 -8.36
CA TRP A 42 -0.82 4.37 -8.39
C TRP A 42 -0.45 5.33 -7.25
N ALA A 43 0.18 6.45 -7.59
CA ALA A 43 0.40 7.56 -6.67
C ALA A 43 -0.94 8.24 -6.38
N PHE A 44 -1.72 7.65 -5.47
CA PHE A 44 -2.95 8.25 -5.00
C PHE A 44 -2.63 9.51 -4.17
N THR A 45 -3.57 10.44 -4.09
CA THR A 45 -3.46 11.61 -3.22
C THR A 45 -4.77 11.73 -2.47
N LYS A 46 -4.70 11.88 -1.16
CA LYS A 46 -5.87 11.91 -0.28
C LYS A 46 -5.97 13.26 0.42
N THR A 47 -7.05 13.98 0.14
CA THR A 47 -7.35 15.25 0.81
C THR A 47 -8.23 15.00 2.04
N VAL A 48 -7.85 15.60 3.16
CA VAL A 48 -8.51 15.46 4.45
C VAL A 48 -8.84 16.84 4.99
N PHE A 49 -10.12 17.12 5.15
CA PHE A 49 -10.57 18.28 5.91
C PHE A 49 -10.42 18.03 7.41
N LEU A 50 -9.76 18.97 8.10
CA LEU A 50 -9.50 18.93 9.53
C LEU A 50 -10.00 20.22 10.19
N PRO A 51 -11.11 20.16 10.94
CA PRO A 51 -11.61 21.29 11.71
C PRO A 51 -10.59 21.80 12.74
N ARG A 52 -10.68 23.09 13.10
CA ARG A 52 -9.85 23.69 14.15
C ARG A 52 -9.92 22.91 15.47
N GLY A 53 -8.79 22.73 16.14
CA GLY A 53 -8.72 22.05 17.44
C GLY A 53 -9.10 20.57 17.43
N SER A 54 -9.29 19.96 16.25
CA SER A 54 -9.70 18.57 16.14
C SER A 54 -8.52 17.63 15.89
N THR A 55 -8.71 16.36 16.24
CA THR A 55 -7.82 15.26 15.87
C THR A 55 -8.59 14.25 15.04
N LYS A 56 -8.02 13.80 13.93
CA LYS A 56 -8.65 12.84 13.02
C LYS A 56 -7.64 11.78 12.60
N THR A 57 -8.04 10.51 12.70
CA THR A 57 -7.27 9.39 12.17
C THR A 57 -7.79 9.04 10.78
N VAL A 58 -6.90 8.98 9.79
CA VAL A 58 -7.23 8.71 8.40
C VAL A 58 -6.44 7.49 7.92
N PRO A 59 -7.12 6.43 7.45
CA PRO A 59 -6.45 5.31 6.81
C PRO A 59 -6.00 5.72 5.40
N TYR A 60 -4.82 5.28 5.01
CA TYR A 60 -4.26 5.45 3.68
C TYR A 60 -3.80 4.09 3.16
N GLU A 61 -4.31 3.70 2.00
CA GLU A 61 -4.12 2.37 1.45
C GLU A 61 -3.12 2.42 0.29
N ILE A 62 -2.18 1.48 0.31
CA ILE A 62 -1.23 1.25 -0.78
C ILE A 62 -1.34 -0.23 -1.16
N ILE A 63 -1.45 -0.51 -2.45
CA ILE A 63 -1.53 -1.88 -2.96
C ILE A 63 -0.24 -2.17 -3.72
N GLY A 64 0.55 -3.08 -3.17
CA GLY A 64 1.78 -3.52 -3.82
C GLY A 64 1.52 -4.62 -4.85
N SER A 65 1.96 -4.43 -6.09
CA SER A 65 1.66 -5.34 -7.21
C SER A 65 2.67 -6.47 -7.41
N THR A 66 3.84 -6.37 -6.76
CA THR A 66 4.96 -7.31 -6.92
C THR A 66 5.58 -7.59 -5.56
N GLN A 67 6.13 -8.79 -5.33
CA GLN A 67 6.91 -9.12 -4.13
C GLN A 67 8.19 -8.28 -4.06
N LYS A 68 8.24 -7.33 -3.12
CA LYS A 68 9.38 -6.45 -2.95
C LYS A 68 9.34 -5.74 -1.60
N ASP A 69 10.52 -5.33 -1.14
CA ASP A 69 10.68 -4.34 -0.08
C ASP A 69 10.75 -2.95 -0.71
N LEU A 70 9.74 -2.14 -0.45
CA LEU A 70 9.57 -0.83 -1.04
C LEU A 70 9.73 0.26 0.02
N PRO A 71 10.69 1.19 -0.14
CA PRO A 71 10.74 2.39 0.67
C PRO A 71 9.61 3.32 0.24
N VAL A 72 8.70 3.61 1.17
CA VAL A 72 7.57 4.51 0.92
C VAL A 72 7.83 5.82 1.63
N LYS A 73 7.61 6.93 0.93
CA LYS A 73 7.70 8.26 1.53
C LYS A 73 6.35 8.96 1.43
N PHE A 74 5.76 9.21 2.58
CA PHE A 74 4.54 9.98 2.73
C PHE A 74 4.87 11.45 2.91
N THR A 75 4.13 12.31 2.22
CA THR A 75 4.18 13.76 2.42
C THR A 75 2.78 14.24 2.79
N VAL A 76 2.67 14.88 3.95
CA VAL A 76 1.46 15.56 4.40
C VAL A 76 1.69 17.05 4.26
N ARG A 77 0.84 17.75 3.53
CA ARG A 77 0.96 19.19 3.26
C ARG A 77 -0.36 19.89 3.52
N SER A 78 -0.34 21.04 4.20
CA SER A 78 -1.51 21.92 4.29
C SER A 78 -1.78 22.59 2.94
N LEU A 79 -3.03 22.60 2.52
CA LEU A 79 -3.47 23.34 1.34
C LEU A 79 -3.59 24.85 1.60
N SER A 80 -3.74 25.25 2.87
CA SER A 80 -3.82 26.67 3.24
C SER A 80 -2.45 27.31 3.43
N SER A 81 -1.39 26.52 3.69
CA SER A 81 -0.02 27.03 3.85
C SER A 81 1.02 26.02 3.36
N PRO A 82 1.82 26.34 2.31
CA PRO A 82 2.86 25.45 1.81
C PRO A 82 4.02 25.26 2.80
N LEU A 83 4.13 26.11 3.83
CA LEU A 83 5.15 26.00 4.88
C LEU A 83 4.85 24.86 5.87
N ILE A 84 3.58 24.46 5.98
CA ILE A 84 3.16 23.38 6.88
C ILE A 84 3.20 22.08 6.08
N GLN A 85 4.34 21.42 6.14
CA GLN A 85 4.53 20.10 5.55
C GLN A 85 5.33 19.19 6.46
N GLN A 86 5.02 17.90 6.42
CA GLN A 86 5.75 16.86 7.12
C GLN A 86 5.97 15.67 6.20
N GLN A 87 7.17 15.10 6.28
CA GLN A 87 7.54 13.90 5.54
C GLN A 87 7.76 12.75 6.50
N LEU A 88 7.25 11.58 6.14
CA LEU A 88 7.37 10.35 6.91
C LEU A 88 7.88 9.25 5.99
N ASN A 89 8.99 8.63 6.38
CA ASN A 89 9.51 7.46 5.70
C ASN A 89 8.86 6.21 6.33
N ALA A 90 8.48 5.25 5.49
CA ALA A 90 7.84 4.00 5.84
C ALA A 90 8.40 2.88 4.95
N ARG A 91 8.09 1.63 5.28
CA ARG A 91 8.41 0.48 4.42
C ARG A 91 7.17 -0.35 4.17
N LEU A 92 7.01 -0.76 2.92
CA LEU A 92 6.01 -1.72 2.48
C LEU A 92 6.76 -2.99 2.08
N ILE A 93 6.44 -4.09 2.75
CA ILE A 93 6.98 -5.40 2.41
C ILE A 93 5.81 -6.21 1.85
N THR A 94 5.87 -6.50 0.56
CA THR A 94 4.92 -7.41 -0.09
C THR A 94 5.53 -8.80 -0.21
N THR A 95 4.76 -9.81 0.15
CA THR A 95 5.18 -11.23 0.04
C THR A 95 4.13 -11.99 -0.76
N SER A 96 4.52 -12.79 -1.78
CA SER A 96 3.65 -13.87 -2.25
C SER A 96 3.67 -14.99 -1.24
N SER A 97 2.59 -15.77 -1.18
CA SER A 97 2.64 -17.04 -0.49
C SER A 97 1.76 -18.02 -1.25
N LEU A 98 2.32 -19.21 -1.51
CA LEU A 98 1.64 -20.30 -2.23
C LEU A 98 0.23 -20.59 -1.66
N LEU A 99 0.05 -20.43 -0.35
CA LEU A 99 -1.25 -20.62 0.30
C LEU A 99 -2.26 -19.50 -0.06
N GLN A 100 -1.81 -18.25 -0.12
CA GLN A 100 -2.65 -17.12 -0.56
C GLN A 100 -2.94 -17.20 -2.05
N ASP A 101 -1.97 -17.63 -2.85
CA ASP A 101 -2.12 -17.80 -4.30
C ASP A 101 -3.07 -18.96 -4.62
N ALA A 102 -2.97 -20.08 -3.88
CA ALA A 102 -3.92 -21.20 -3.98
C ALA A 102 -5.35 -20.78 -3.55
N LYS A 103 -5.48 -19.94 -2.51
CA LYS A 103 -6.77 -19.41 -2.08
C LYS A 103 -7.36 -18.45 -3.11
N ALA A 104 -6.57 -17.56 -3.69
CA ALA A 104 -7.00 -16.67 -4.78
C ALA A 104 -7.40 -17.45 -6.05
N ALA A 105 -6.64 -18.50 -6.40
CA ALA A 105 -6.97 -19.39 -7.51
C ALA A 105 -8.29 -20.15 -7.28
N SER A 106 -8.57 -20.60 -6.05
CA SER A 106 -9.85 -21.23 -5.69
C SER A 106 -11.06 -20.30 -5.81
N LEU A 107 -10.83 -18.97 -5.78
CA LEU A 107 -11.84 -17.93 -5.96
C LEU A 107 -11.89 -17.39 -7.40
N GLY A 108 -11.14 -17.98 -8.33
CA GLY A 108 -11.16 -17.63 -9.75
C GLY A 108 -10.44 -16.32 -10.11
N ILE A 109 -9.62 -15.78 -9.21
CA ILE A 109 -8.85 -14.55 -9.46
C ILE A 109 -7.37 -14.91 -9.66
N PRO A 110 -6.83 -14.84 -10.89
CA PRO A 110 -5.43 -15.15 -11.15
C PRO A 110 -4.54 -13.99 -10.67
N LEU A 111 -4.14 -14.01 -9.41
CA LEU A 111 -3.14 -13.09 -8.84
C LEU A 111 -1.71 -13.65 -8.98
N PHE A 112 -1.40 -14.34 -10.08
CA PHE A 112 -0.08 -14.94 -10.25
C PHE A 112 0.94 -13.89 -10.66
N PRO A 113 2.06 -13.72 -9.92
CA PRO A 113 3.20 -12.97 -10.41
C PRO A 113 3.67 -13.54 -11.75
N ASN A 114 4.04 -12.68 -12.71
CA ASN A 114 4.45 -13.11 -14.07
C ASN A 114 5.58 -14.16 -14.06
N SER A 115 6.42 -14.17 -13.03
CA SER A 115 7.51 -15.14 -12.86
C SER A 115 7.05 -16.55 -12.50
N GLU A 116 5.88 -16.71 -11.89
CA GLU A 116 5.39 -18.01 -11.42
C GLU A 116 4.46 -18.72 -12.42
N GLN A 117 3.93 -17.99 -13.41
CA GLN A 117 3.07 -18.55 -14.45
C GLN A 117 3.75 -19.70 -15.24
N ALA A 118 5.07 -19.61 -15.47
CA ALA A 118 5.81 -20.67 -16.14
C ALA A 118 5.83 -21.97 -15.30
N ILE A 119 6.07 -21.86 -13.99
CA ILE A 119 6.09 -23.01 -13.08
C ILE A 119 4.70 -23.65 -12.98
N TYR A 120 3.65 -22.83 -12.87
CA TYR A 120 2.28 -23.33 -12.86
C TYR A 120 1.85 -23.96 -14.19
N SER A 121 2.32 -23.44 -15.33
CA SER A 121 2.06 -24.05 -16.64
C SER A 121 2.71 -25.43 -16.77
N ILE A 122 3.91 -25.62 -16.22
CA ILE A 122 4.60 -26.91 -16.20
C ILE A 122 3.86 -27.90 -15.28
N ILE A 123 3.45 -27.48 -14.08
CA ILE A 123 2.66 -28.32 -13.17
C ILE A 123 1.32 -28.71 -13.80
N GLY A 124 0.61 -27.76 -14.42
CA GLY A 124 -0.66 -28.03 -15.11
C GLY A 124 -0.51 -28.94 -16.33
N PHE A 125 0.60 -28.82 -17.07
CA PHE A 125 0.94 -29.71 -18.18
C PHE A 125 1.24 -31.13 -17.68
N LEU A 126 2.11 -31.28 -16.67
CA LEU A 126 2.43 -32.58 -16.09
C LEU A 126 1.21 -33.25 -15.47
N ALA A 127 0.34 -32.49 -14.82
CA ALA A 127 -0.91 -33.01 -14.28
C ALA A 127 -1.83 -33.57 -15.38
N ASN A 128 -1.91 -32.93 -16.55
CA ASN A 128 -2.71 -33.44 -17.67
C ASN A 128 -2.06 -34.60 -18.43
N VAL A 129 -0.72 -34.70 -18.43
CA VAL A 129 0.00 -35.78 -19.14
C VAL A 129 0.14 -37.04 -18.28
N ILE A 130 0.19 -36.92 -16.95
CA ILE A 130 0.36 -38.06 -16.03
C ILE A 130 -1.00 -38.68 -15.63
N TRP A 131 -2.11 -37.97 -15.82
CA TRP A 131 -3.48 -38.46 -15.56
C TRP A 131 -4.28 -38.84 -16.82
N VAL A 132 -3.58 -39.07 -17.93
CA VAL A 132 -4.06 -39.81 -19.13
C VAL A 132 -3.25 -41.08 -19.26
#